data_AF-A0A402AY36-F1
#
_entry.id   AF-A0A402AY36-F1
#
_cell.length_a   1.000
_cell.length_b   1.000
_cell.length_c   1.000
_cell.angle_alpha   90.00
_cell.angle_beta   90.00
_cell.angle_gamma   90.00
#
_symmetry.space_group_name_H-M   'P 1'
#
loop_
_entity.id
_entity.type
_entity.pdbx_description
1 polymer ?
#
loop_
_entity_poly.entity_id
_entity_poly.type
_entity_poly.pdbx_seq_one_letter_code
_entity_poly.pdbx_strand_id
1 'polypeptide(L)'
;MQSAGFTKGSDGIYADKSGKKISFNMIDVSGWNDWVGDTQLISKDLKAIGIDAKVDTVGGFTPYITALQTGTFDAGISWTDPGPTPYYAYSDLLDSSKSAPIGKAAPTNWERWEDPATDKLLKQYATSGDPAMQKQAIDGLQKIMVEQLPSIPLSYNASWYEYTTTHVTGWPDENNPYDFGAPFNYPDNGYIVLQLKAA
;
A
#
# COMPACT_ATOMS: atom_id res chain seq x y z
N MET A 1 0.83 -15.26 19.34
CA MET A 1 2.17 -15.90 19.18
C MET A 1 2.23 -17.29 19.78
N GLN A 2 2.09 -17.46 21.10
CA GLN A 2 2.15 -18.79 21.74
C GLN A 2 1.03 -19.73 21.28
N SER A 3 -0.21 -19.23 21.17
CA SER A 3 -1.34 -19.98 20.59
C SER A 3 -1.10 -20.40 19.12
N ALA A 4 -0.26 -19.66 18.40
CA ALA A 4 0.17 -19.97 17.04
C ALA A 4 1.40 -20.91 17.00
N GLY A 5 1.85 -21.43 18.15
CA GLY A 5 2.94 -22.39 18.23
C GLY A 5 4.35 -21.79 18.33
N PHE A 6 4.48 -20.47 18.50
CA PHE A 6 5.77 -19.81 18.64
C PHE A 6 6.21 -19.70 20.11
N THR A 7 7.50 -19.90 20.36
CA THR A 7 8.11 -19.75 21.69
C THR A 7 9.13 -18.61 21.68
N LYS A 8 9.13 -17.78 22.73
CA LYS A 8 10.07 -16.65 22.84
C LYS A 8 11.45 -17.18 23.27
N GLY A 9 12.47 -16.92 22.46
CA GLY A 9 13.86 -17.28 22.73
C GLY A 9 14.50 -16.41 23.82
N SER A 10 15.71 -16.77 24.25
CA SER A 10 16.49 -16.02 25.23
C SER A 10 16.94 -14.64 24.75
N ASP A 11 17.00 -14.45 23.43
CA ASP A 11 17.22 -13.17 22.77
C ASP A 11 15.95 -12.30 22.68
N GLY A 12 14.83 -12.79 23.20
CA GLY A 12 13.55 -12.12 23.18
C GLY A 12 12.80 -12.24 21.86
N ILE A 13 13.27 -13.02 20.89
CA ILE A 13 12.60 -13.19 19.59
C ILE A 13 11.81 -14.49 19.55
N TYR A 14 10.59 -14.46 19.02
CA TYR A 14 9.77 -15.65 18.83
C TYR A 14 10.33 -16.54 17.73
N ALA A 15 10.32 -17.85 17.96
CA ALA A 15 10.68 -18.87 16.99
C ALA A 15 9.63 -19.99 16.92
N ASP A 16 9.49 -20.60 15.75
CA ASP A 16 8.63 -21.76 15.56
C ASP A 16 9.25 -23.04 16.18
N LYS A 17 8.55 -24.17 16.03
CA LYS A 17 9.01 -25.48 16.56
C LYS A 17 10.30 -25.99 15.92
N SER A 18 10.68 -25.49 14.74
CA SER A 18 11.94 -25.81 14.07
C SER A 18 13.10 -24.93 14.52
N GLY A 19 12.83 -23.90 15.32
CA GLY A 19 13.80 -22.90 15.75
C GLY A 19 13.95 -21.74 14.77
N LYS A 20 13.13 -21.66 13.72
CA LYS A 20 13.13 -20.52 12.80
C LYS A 20 12.53 -19.31 13.50
N LYS A 21 13.34 -18.26 13.68
CA LYS A 21 12.92 -16.99 14.26
C LYS A 21 11.98 -16.25 13.32
N ILE A 22 11.07 -15.47 13.89
CA ILE A 22 10.29 -14.49 13.14
C ILE A 22 11.21 -13.30 12.85
N SER A 23 11.78 -13.31 11.66
CA SER A 23 12.61 -12.24 11.14
C SER A 23 12.31 -12.01 9.67
N PHE A 24 12.23 -10.75 9.26
CA PHE A 24 11.95 -10.33 7.88
C PHE A 24 12.48 -8.93 7.61
N ASN A 25 12.63 -8.58 6.34
CA ASN A 25 13.04 -7.25 5.90
C ASN A 25 11.83 -6.42 5.46
N MET A 26 11.80 -5.14 5.85
CA MET A 26 10.85 -4.14 5.40
C MET A 26 11.56 -3.25 4.38
N ILE A 27 11.18 -3.39 3.11
CA ILE A 27 11.77 -2.63 2.01
C ILE A 27 11.29 -1.18 2.04
N ASP A 28 12.19 -0.26 1.68
CA ASP A 28 11.91 1.16 1.56
C ASP A 28 12.83 1.82 0.51
N VAL A 29 12.55 3.05 0.11
CA VAL A 29 13.37 3.83 -0.81
C VAL A 29 14.33 4.73 -0.03
N SER A 30 15.63 4.59 -0.31
CA SER A 30 16.62 5.52 0.23
C SER A 30 16.30 6.96 -0.18
N GLY A 31 16.16 7.84 0.81
CA GLY A 31 15.81 9.26 0.63
C GLY A 31 14.34 9.61 0.88
N TRP A 32 13.44 8.63 1.00
CA TRP A 32 12.05 8.84 1.44
C TRP A 32 12.00 8.80 2.98
N ASN A 33 12.52 9.87 3.59
CA ASN A 33 12.84 9.90 5.02
C ASN A 33 11.62 9.75 5.95
N ASP A 34 10.43 10.11 5.47
CA ASP A 34 9.16 9.89 6.14
C ASP A 34 8.88 8.39 6.29
N TRP A 35 8.86 7.62 5.21
CA TRP A 35 8.66 6.16 5.27
C TRP A 35 9.80 5.44 5.99
N VAL A 36 11.04 5.90 5.79
CA VAL A 36 12.19 5.34 6.52
C VAL A 36 12.04 5.56 8.03
N GLY A 37 11.50 6.71 8.44
CA GLY A 37 11.17 6.97 9.83
C GLY A 37 10.07 6.04 10.36
N ASP A 38 9.00 5.85 9.59
CA ASP A 38 7.89 4.96 9.95
C ASP A 38 8.35 3.50 10.06
N THR A 39 9.13 2.99 9.11
CA THR A 39 9.66 1.63 9.15
C THR A 39 10.63 1.41 10.31
N GLN A 40 11.41 2.42 10.71
CA GLN A 40 12.23 2.36 11.93
C GLN A 40 11.39 2.27 13.20
N LEU A 41 10.29 3.02 13.29
CA LEU A 41 9.37 2.96 14.42
C LEU A 41 8.67 1.59 14.49
N ILE A 42 8.15 1.10 13.36
CA ILE A 42 7.54 -0.24 13.26
C ILE A 42 8.54 -1.33 13.67
N SER A 43 9.79 -1.26 13.18
CA SER A 43 10.85 -2.21 13.54
C SER A 43 11.09 -2.24 15.05
N LYS A 44 11.17 -1.07 15.69
CA LYS A 44 11.34 -0.94 17.14
C LYS A 44 10.16 -1.54 17.91
N ASP A 45 8.94 -1.26 17.50
CA ASP A 45 7.72 -1.73 18.19
C ASP A 45 7.53 -3.24 18.02
N LEU A 46 7.78 -3.77 16.82
CA LEU A 46 7.80 -5.22 16.56
C LEU A 46 8.87 -5.94 17.39
N LYS A 47 10.05 -5.35 17.53
CA LYS A 47 11.12 -5.90 18.38
C LYS A 47 10.71 -5.97 19.84
N ALA A 48 10.00 -4.96 20.35
CA ALA A 48 9.51 -4.95 21.74
C ALA A 48 8.57 -6.14 22.03
N ILE A 49 7.81 -6.60 21.03
CA ILE A 49 6.93 -7.77 21.12
C ILE A 49 7.59 -9.07 20.65
N GLY A 50 8.88 -9.06 20.30
CA GLY A 50 9.67 -10.25 19.97
C GLY A 50 9.62 -10.68 18.51
N ILE A 51 9.50 -9.72 17.58
CA ILE A 51 9.57 -9.92 16.13
C ILE A 51 10.77 -9.14 15.59
N ASP A 52 11.66 -9.79 14.84
CA ASP A 52 12.89 -9.18 14.30
C ASP A 52 12.69 -8.64 12.87
N ALA A 53 11.96 -7.54 12.75
CA ALA A 53 11.76 -6.83 11.48
C ALA A 53 12.89 -5.81 11.24
N LYS A 54 13.54 -5.86 10.07
CA LYS A 54 14.71 -5.03 9.73
C LYS A 54 14.36 -4.04 8.63
N VAL A 55 14.80 -2.80 8.77
CA VAL A 55 14.65 -1.80 7.71
C VAL A 55 15.68 -2.07 6.60
N ASP A 56 15.22 -2.15 5.36
CA ASP A 56 16.04 -2.40 4.17
C ASP A 56 15.78 -1.32 3.11
N THR A 57 16.62 -0.29 3.08
CA THR A 57 16.50 0.81 2.11
C THR A 57 17.22 0.47 0.82
N VAL A 58 16.49 0.37 -0.29
CA VAL A 58 17.07 0.18 -1.62
C VAL A 58 17.42 1.53 -2.27
N GLY A 59 18.39 1.53 -3.19
CA GLY A 59 19.02 2.75 -3.74
C GLY A 59 18.17 3.62 -4.66
N GLY A 60 16.84 3.48 -4.67
CA GLY A 60 15.94 4.32 -5.45
C GLY A 60 14.58 3.67 -5.74
N PHE A 61 13.71 4.41 -6.43
CA PHE A 61 12.36 3.97 -6.78
C PHE A 61 12.31 2.69 -7.63
N THR A 62 13.16 2.59 -8.66
CA THR A 62 13.15 1.45 -9.59
C THR A 62 13.36 0.08 -8.93
N PRO A 63 14.41 -0.14 -8.12
CA PRO A 63 14.56 -1.42 -7.43
C PRO A 63 13.42 -1.69 -6.44
N TYR A 64 12.90 -0.66 -5.78
CA TYR A 64 11.77 -0.77 -4.85
C TYR A 64 10.50 -1.26 -5.55
N ILE A 65 10.06 -0.55 -6.60
CA ILE A 65 8.83 -0.91 -7.31
C ILE A 65 8.98 -2.25 -8.03
N THR A 66 10.18 -2.60 -8.49
CA THR A 66 10.46 -3.91 -9.08
C THR A 66 10.26 -5.03 -8.05
N ALA A 67 10.74 -4.84 -6.83
CA ALA A 67 10.57 -5.83 -5.76
C ALA A 67 9.08 -6.05 -5.45
N LEU A 68 8.31 -4.97 -5.31
CA LEU A 68 6.86 -5.03 -5.12
C LEU A 68 6.14 -5.74 -6.27
N GLN A 69 6.38 -5.28 -7.50
CA GLN A 69 5.73 -5.83 -8.70
C GLN A 69 6.09 -7.29 -8.94
N THR A 70 7.27 -7.75 -8.53
CA THR A 70 7.69 -9.15 -8.71
C THR A 70 7.48 -10.02 -7.46
N GLY A 71 7.04 -9.44 -6.34
CA GLY A 71 6.79 -10.18 -5.10
C GLY A 71 8.07 -10.68 -4.41
N THR A 72 9.20 -9.99 -4.61
CA THR A 72 10.50 -10.37 -4.03
C THR A 72 10.84 -9.52 -2.81
N PHE A 73 9.89 -9.41 -1.89
CA PHE A 73 9.98 -8.65 -0.64
C PHE A 73 9.26 -9.42 0.47
N ASP A 74 9.62 -9.18 1.74
CA ASP A 74 8.87 -9.76 2.86
C ASP A 74 7.77 -8.80 3.34
N ALA A 75 8.11 -7.52 3.49
CA ALA A 75 7.20 -6.44 3.87
C ALA A 75 7.70 -5.09 3.30
N GLY A 76 6.84 -4.07 3.28
CA GLY A 76 7.18 -2.71 2.88
C GLY A 76 6.01 -1.77 3.14
N ILE A 77 6.28 -0.48 3.30
CA ILE A 77 5.24 0.57 3.26
C ILE A 77 5.08 0.96 1.81
N SER A 78 3.84 0.95 1.31
CA SER A 78 3.53 1.38 -0.06
C SER A 78 2.13 1.99 -0.13
N TRP A 79 1.74 2.43 -1.32
CA TRP A 79 0.42 2.96 -1.60
C TRP A 79 -0.52 1.88 -2.18
N THR A 80 -1.79 2.24 -2.25
CA THR A 80 -2.81 1.59 -3.09
C THR A 80 -3.47 2.68 -3.93
N ASP A 81 -4.08 2.32 -5.05
CA ASP A 81 -4.65 3.32 -5.96
C ASP A 81 -6.05 3.76 -5.46
N PRO A 82 -6.32 5.07 -5.41
CA PRO A 82 -7.62 5.58 -5.03
C PRO A 82 -8.62 5.44 -6.19
N GLY A 83 -9.89 5.72 -5.90
CA GLY A 83 -10.88 5.87 -6.96
C GLY A 83 -12.19 6.48 -6.45
N PRO A 84 -13.16 6.68 -7.36
CA PRO A 84 -14.44 7.29 -7.02
C PRO A 84 -15.22 6.58 -5.91
N THR A 85 -14.93 5.30 -5.66
CA THR A 85 -15.53 4.52 -4.57
C THR A 85 -14.47 3.65 -3.89
N PRO A 86 -14.73 3.13 -2.67
CA PRO A 86 -13.80 2.22 -1.99
C PRO A 86 -13.47 0.93 -2.75
N TYR A 87 -14.29 0.56 -3.75
CA TYR A 87 -14.06 -0.61 -4.60
C TYR A 87 -12.67 -0.61 -5.25
N TYR A 88 -12.16 0.56 -5.66
CA TYR A 88 -10.90 0.65 -6.39
C TYR A 88 -9.72 0.17 -5.53
N ALA A 89 -9.57 0.73 -4.33
CA ALA A 89 -8.54 0.30 -3.39
C ALA A 89 -8.66 -1.19 -3.04
N TYR A 90 -9.88 -1.70 -2.82
CA TYR A 90 -10.06 -3.15 -2.58
C TYR A 90 -9.73 -4.00 -3.80
N SER A 91 -10.04 -3.55 -5.01
CA SER A 91 -9.69 -4.26 -6.23
C SER A 91 -8.18 -4.28 -6.41
N ASP A 92 -7.47 -3.19 -6.13
CA ASP A 92 -6.01 -3.17 -6.28
C ASP A 92 -5.27 -4.00 -5.23
N LEU A 93 -5.84 -4.18 -4.04
CA LEU A 93 -5.25 -5.04 -3.02
C LEU A 93 -5.69 -6.51 -3.17
N LEU A 94 -6.97 -6.75 -3.49
CA LEU A 94 -7.60 -8.06 -3.25
C LEU A 94 -8.11 -8.80 -4.49
N ASP A 95 -7.98 -8.22 -5.69
CA ASP A 95 -8.36 -8.88 -6.93
C ASP A 95 -7.27 -9.87 -7.36
N SER A 96 -7.58 -11.16 -7.32
CA SER A 96 -6.62 -12.21 -7.67
C SER A 96 -6.16 -12.10 -9.13
N SER A 97 -6.97 -11.52 -10.03
CA SER A 97 -6.61 -11.32 -11.44
C SER A 97 -5.56 -10.23 -11.66
N LYS A 98 -5.34 -9.38 -10.66
CA LYS A 98 -4.29 -8.35 -10.66
C LYS A 98 -2.98 -8.83 -10.02
N SER A 99 -2.94 -10.06 -9.50
CA SER A 99 -1.74 -10.72 -9.00
C SER A 99 -0.93 -11.36 -10.14
N ALA A 100 0.24 -11.90 -9.79
CA ALA A 100 1.07 -12.72 -10.68
C ALA A 100 1.92 -13.71 -9.85
N PRO A 101 2.39 -14.82 -10.43
CA PRO A 101 3.36 -15.68 -9.75
C PRO A 101 4.62 -14.93 -9.32
N ILE A 102 5.23 -15.34 -8.20
CA ILE A 102 6.49 -14.74 -7.71
C ILE A 102 7.55 -14.72 -8.82
N GLY A 103 8.22 -13.57 -8.96
CA GLY A 103 9.18 -13.28 -10.03
C GLY A 103 8.55 -12.77 -11.33
N LYS A 104 7.22 -12.67 -11.42
CA LYS A 104 6.50 -12.02 -12.52
C LYS A 104 5.88 -10.72 -12.05
N ALA A 105 5.88 -9.74 -12.95
CA ALA A 105 5.34 -8.43 -12.67
C ALA A 105 3.81 -8.50 -12.57
N ALA A 106 3.27 -8.05 -11.44
CA ALA A 106 1.87 -7.75 -11.24
C ALA A 106 1.66 -6.22 -11.25
N PRO A 107 0.58 -5.71 -11.87
CA PRO A 107 0.29 -4.29 -11.85
C PRO A 107 0.04 -3.77 -10.43
N THR A 108 -0.80 -4.47 -9.66
CA THR A 108 -1.12 -4.20 -8.24
C THR A 108 -1.11 -5.53 -7.47
N ASN A 109 -1.87 -5.67 -6.37
CA ASN A 109 -1.94 -6.85 -5.50
C ASN A 109 -0.54 -7.44 -5.23
N TRP A 110 0.37 -6.56 -4.80
CA TRP A 110 1.79 -6.87 -4.62
C TRP A 110 2.03 -7.92 -3.53
N GLU A 111 1.11 -8.02 -2.58
CA GLU A 111 1.03 -9.01 -1.51
C GLU A 111 0.68 -10.43 -1.98
N ARG A 112 0.28 -10.60 -3.25
CA ARG A 112 -0.12 -11.89 -3.85
C ARG A 112 -1.32 -12.53 -3.19
N TRP A 113 -2.26 -11.70 -2.77
CA TRP A 113 -3.52 -12.15 -2.25
C TRP A 113 -4.30 -12.91 -3.32
N GLU A 114 -4.66 -14.15 -3.01
CA GLU A 114 -5.55 -14.97 -3.84
C GLU A 114 -6.63 -15.56 -2.94
N ASP A 115 -7.88 -15.11 -3.12
CA ASP A 115 -9.02 -15.59 -2.34
C ASP A 115 -10.30 -15.56 -3.18
N PRO A 116 -10.93 -16.73 -3.45
CA PRO A 116 -12.19 -16.77 -4.19
C PRO A 116 -13.33 -15.96 -3.54
N ALA A 117 -13.27 -15.70 -2.23
CA ALA A 117 -14.29 -14.89 -1.57
C ALA A 117 -14.13 -13.39 -1.89
N THR A 118 -12.90 -12.84 -1.90
CA THR A 118 -12.68 -11.45 -2.37
C THR A 118 -13.06 -11.30 -3.83
N ASP A 119 -12.68 -12.24 -4.69
CA ASP A 119 -13.03 -12.21 -6.13
C ASP A 119 -14.55 -12.16 -6.35
N LYS A 120 -15.30 -12.96 -5.57
CA LYS A 120 -16.78 -12.98 -5.65
C LYS A 120 -17.39 -11.65 -5.22
N LEU A 121 -16.89 -11.04 -4.14
CA LEU A 121 -17.40 -9.77 -3.63
C LEU A 121 -17.08 -8.62 -4.59
N LEU A 122 -15.85 -8.57 -5.11
CA LEU A 122 -15.44 -7.60 -6.14
C LEU A 122 -16.33 -7.72 -7.39
N LYS A 123 -16.56 -8.94 -7.86
CA LYS A 123 -17.48 -9.19 -8.99
C LYS A 123 -18.92 -8.76 -8.68
N GLN A 124 -19.44 -9.03 -7.48
CA GLN A 124 -20.76 -8.59 -7.07
C GLN A 124 -20.88 -7.06 -7.13
N TYR A 125 -19.87 -6.34 -6.62
CA TYR A 125 -19.84 -4.88 -6.71
C TYR A 125 -19.86 -4.41 -8.16
N ALA A 126 -18.91 -4.91 -8.98
CA ALA A 126 -18.70 -4.44 -10.35
C ALA A 126 -19.87 -4.71 -11.31
N THR A 127 -20.64 -5.78 -11.05
CA THR A 127 -21.76 -6.19 -11.91
C THR A 127 -23.13 -5.72 -11.43
N SER A 128 -23.22 -5.11 -10.25
CA SER A 128 -24.48 -4.64 -9.68
C SER A 128 -24.70 -3.14 -9.89
N GLY A 129 -25.91 -2.77 -10.31
CA GLY A 129 -26.39 -1.38 -10.29
C GLY A 129 -27.17 -1.00 -9.02
N ASP A 130 -27.35 -1.94 -8.08
CA ASP A 130 -28.05 -1.69 -6.80
C ASP A 130 -27.04 -1.25 -5.72
N PRO A 131 -27.16 -0.02 -5.18
CA PRO A 131 -26.31 0.47 -4.11
C PRO A 131 -26.29 -0.41 -2.85
N ALA A 132 -27.39 -1.11 -2.52
CA ALA A 132 -27.44 -1.99 -1.37
C ALA A 132 -26.56 -3.23 -1.56
N MET A 133 -26.58 -3.82 -2.76
CA MET A 133 -25.72 -4.95 -3.11
C MET A 133 -24.24 -4.55 -3.19
N GLN A 134 -23.95 -3.36 -3.70
CA GLN A 134 -22.59 -2.80 -3.70
C GLN A 134 -22.08 -2.60 -2.27
N LYS A 135 -22.90 -2.03 -1.38
CA LYS A 135 -22.53 -1.89 0.04
C LYS A 135 -22.25 -3.23 0.70
N GLN A 136 -23.11 -4.23 0.48
CA GLN A 136 -22.90 -5.57 1.04
C GLN A 136 -21.58 -6.20 0.58
N ALA A 137 -21.19 -5.98 -0.68
CA ALA A 137 -19.91 -6.45 -1.19
C ALA A 137 -18.72 -5.77 -0.46
N ILE A 138 -18.79 -4.45 -0.30
CA ILE A 138 -17.77 -3.67 0.44
C ILE A 138 -17.68 -4.10 1.91
N ASP A 139 -18.81 -4.30 2.59
CA ASP A 139 -18.84 -4.77 3.99
C ASP A 139 -18.15 -6.15 4.12
N GLY A 140 -18.33 -7.03 3.13
CA GLY A 140 -17.64 -8.32 3.05
C GLY A 140 -16.13 -8.18 2.88
N LEU A 141 -15.68 -7.28 1.99
CA LEU A 141 -14.25 -7.01 1.75
C LEU A 141 -13.58 -6.41 3.00
N GLN A 142 -14.27 -5.48 3.67
CA GLN A 142 -13.83 -4.91 4.95
C GLN A 142 -13.61 -6.00 6.00
N LYS A 143 -14.55 -6.95 6.12
CA LYS A 143 -14.43 -8.07 7.04
C LYS A 143 -13.18 -8.90 6.74
N ILE A 144 -12.91 -9.21 5.47
CA ILE A 144 -11.71 -9.96 5.08
C ILE A 144 -10.44 -9.19 5.43
N MET A 145 -10.39 -7.89 5.17
CA MET A 145 -9.23 -7.06 5.54
C MET A 145 -8.92 -7.13 7.03
N VAL A 146 -9.93 -7.02 7.90
CA VAL A 146 -9.70 -7.00 9.36
C VAL A 146 -9.42 -8.38 9.95
N GLU A 147 -9.99 -9.45 9.37
CA GLU A 147 -9.82 -10.80 9.88
C GLU A 147 -8.54 -11.48 9.36
N GLN A 148 -8.14 -11.17 8.12
CA GLN A 148 -7.06 -11.88 7.42
C GLN A 148 -5.81 -11.02 7.15
N LEU A 149 -5.92 -9.69 7.25
CA LEU A 149 -4.80 -8.74 7.13
C LEU A 149 -3.91 -8.97 5.90
N PRO A 150 -4.47 -9.08 4.67
CA PRO A 150 -3.67 -9.21 3.44
C PRO A 150 -2.70 -8.05 3.25
N SER A 151 -3.14 -6.85 3.64
CA SER A 151 -2.32 -5.66 3.84
C SER A 151 -2.84 -4.90 5.07
N ILE A 152 -1.98 -4.08 5.67
CA ILE A 152 -2.25 -3.40 6.95
C ILE A 152 -2.28 -1.88 6.69
N PRO A 153 -3.47 -1.24 6.70
CA PRO A 153 -3.55 0.21 6.60
C PRO A 153 -2.86 0.89 7.79
N LEU A 154 -1.97 1.86 7.52
CA LEU A 154 -1.20 2.57 8.55
C LEU A 154 -1.70 4.00 8.75
N SER A 155 -1.76 4.78 7.68
CA SER A 155 -2.11 6.20 7.69
C SER A 155 -2.76 6.61 6.37
N TYR A 156 -3.41 7.77 6.35
CA TYR A 156 -3.74 8.44 5.10
C TYR A 156 -2.49 9.17 4.61
N ASN A 157 -1.98 8.78 3.45
CA ASN A 157 -0.80 9.42 2.87
C ASN A 157 -1.11 10.88 2.51
N ALA A 158 -0.14 11.76 2.69
CA ALA A 158 -0.25 13.15 2.25
C ALA A 158 -0.27 13.21 0.71
N SER A 159 -1.07 14.12 0.16
CA SER A 159 -0.90 14.52 -1.24
C SER A 159 0.25 15.52 -1.29
N TRP A 160 1.44 15.04 -1.67
CA TRP A 160 2.63 15.89 -1.77
C TRP A 160 2.49 16.83 -2.97
N TYR A 161 2.22 18.09 -2.66
CA TYR A 161 1.93 19.10 -3.66
C TYR A 161 2.39 20.48 -3.17
N GLU A 162 3.52 20.92 -3.72
CA GLU A 162 4.11 22.23 -3.47
C GLU A 162 4.42 22.93 -4.78
N TYR A 163 4.19 24.23 -4.84
CA TYR A 163 4.44 25.05 -6.03
C TYR A 163 4.97 26.43 -5.65
N THR A 164 5.62 27.07 -6.62
CA THR A 164 6.03 28.48 -6.53
C THR A 164 5.35 29.29 -7.62
N THR A 165 5.01 30.53 -7.29
CA THR A 165 4.39 31.48 -8.23
C THR A 165 5.39 32.48 -8.82
N THR A 166 6.70 32.30 -8.62
CA THR A 166 7.73 33.23 -9.11
C THR A 166 7.73 33.40 -10.63
N HIS A 167 7.43 32.33 -11.37
CA HIS A 167 7.47 32.33 -12.85
C HIS A 167 6.17 31.82 -13.48
N VAL A 168 5.37 31.07 -12.72
CA VAL A 168 4.20 30.37 -13.24
C VAL A 168 3.06 30.49 -12.24
N THR A 169 1.89 30.90 -12.69
CA THR A 169 0.65 30.98 -11.91
C THR A 169 -0.41 30.04 -12.48
N GLY A 170 -1.58 30.00 -11.84
CA GLY A 170 -2.71 29.19 -12.31
C GLY A 170 -2.76 27.78 -11.72
N TRP A 171 -1.86 27.46 -10.80
CA TRP A 171 -1.87 26.22 -10.00
C TRP A 171 -3.22 25.98 -9.30
N PRO A 172 -3.70 24.73 -9.18
CA PRO A 172 -4.88 24.43 -8.38
C PRO A 172 -4.60 24.70 -6.90
N ASP A 173 -5.58 25.26 -6.20
CA ASP A 173 -5.50 25.50 -4.76
C ASP A 173 -6.90 25.40 -4.13
N GLU A 174 -7.01 25.64 -2.82
CA GLU A 174 -8.30 25.59 -2.12
C GLU A 174 -9.35 26.57 -2.65
N ASN A 175 -8.93 27.66 -3.29
CA ASN A 175 -9.81 28.68 -3.87
C ASN A 175 -10.14 28.40 -5.35
N ASN A 176 -9.32 27.58 -6.02
CA ASN A 176 -9.50 27.14 -7.40
C ASN A 176 -9.18 25.63 -7.54
N PRO A 177 -9.98 24.73 -6.94
CA PRO A 177 -9.67 23.30 -6.84
C PRO A 177 -10.09 22.53 -8.10
N TYR A 178 -9.58 22.94 -9.26
CA TYR A 178 -9.93 22.30 -10.52
C TYR A 178 -9.20 20.95 -10.75
N ASP A 179 -8.21 20.62 -9.91
CA ASP A 179 -7.42 19.38 -9.99
C ASP A 179 -6.72 19.03 -8.65
N PHE A 180 -6.17 17.81 -8.51
CA PHE A 180 -5.56 17.26 -7.27
C PHE A 180 -4.12 17.74 -7.02
N GLY A 181 -3.50 18.45 -7.97
CA GLY A 181 -2.22 19.17 -7.79
C GLY A 181 -0.95 18.31 -7.85
N ALA A 182 -0.94 17.15 -7.16
CA ALA A 182 0.25 16.31 -7.03
C ALA A 182 0.85 15.89 -8.40
N PRO A 183 2.17 16.06 -8.62
CA PRO A 183 2.78 15.86 -9.94
C PRO A 183 2.79 14.40 -10.41
N PHE A 184 2.66 13.47 -9.48
CA PHE A 184 2.60 12.02 -9.76
C PHE A 184 1.18 11.54 -10.10
N ASN A 185 0.15 12.37 -9.93
CA ASN A 185 -1.21 12.00 -10.30
C ASN A 185 -1.42 12.12 -11.80
N TYR A 186 -1.74 11.00 -12.42
CA TYR A 186 -2.11 10.92 -13.83
C TYR A 186 -3.61 10.63 -13.93
N PRO A 187 -4.36 11.28 -14.85
CA PRO A 187 -3.91 12.20 -15.91
C PRO A 187 -3.85 13.69 -15.50
N ASP A 188 -4.20 14.00 -14.26
CA ASP A 188 -4.30 15.34 -13.65
C ASP A 188 -3.10 16.25 -13.98
N ASN A 189 -1.88 15.73 -13.84
CA ASN A 189 -0.66 16.48 -14.14
C ASN A 189 -0.63 17.07 -15.57
N GLY A 190 -1.20 16.38 -16.56
CA GLY A 190 -1.32 16.86 -17.92
C GLY A 190 -2.33 18.01 -18.05
N TYR A 191 -3.47 17.94 -17.35
CA TYR A 191 -4.47 18.99 -17.36
C TYR A 191 -3.99 20.26 -16.64
N ILE A 192 -3.30 20.09 -15.51
CA ILE A 192 -2.70 21.21 -14.76
C ILE A 192 -1.81 22.04 -15.66
N VAL A 193 -0.91 21.41 -16.43
CA VAL A 193 0.00 22.13 -17.36
C VAL A 193 -0.76 23.00 -18.36
N LEU A 194 -1.96 22.60 -18.79
CA LEU A 194 -2.78 23.37 -19.72
C LEU A 194 -3.43 24.61 -19.08
N GLN A 195 -3.51 24.66 -17.75
CA GLN A 195 -4.07 25.79 -17.00
C GLN A 195 -3.01 26.82 -16.56
N LEU A 196 -1.73 26.41 -16.55
CA LEU A 196 -0.62 27.25 -16.09
C LEU A 196 -0.39 28.45 -17.01
N LYS A 197 0.02 29.57 -16.40
CA LYS A 197 0.29 30.84 -17.09
C LYS A 197 1.63 31.41 -16.65
N ALA A 198 2.33 32.10 -17.55
CA ALA A 198 3.45 32.93 -17.14
C ALA A 198 2.99 33.96 -16.08
N ALA A 199 3.77 34.13 -15.02
CA ALA A 199 3.55 35.13 -13.98
C ALA A 199 3.80 36.55 -14.49
#